data_AF-A0A381NBD1-F1
#
_entry.id   AF-A0A381NBD1-F1
#
_cell.length_a   1.000
_cell.length_b   1.000
_cell.length_c   1.000
_cell.angle_alpha   90.00
_cell.angle_beta   90.00
_cell.angle_gamma   90.00
#
_symmetry.space_group_name_H-M   'P 1'
#
loop_
_entity.id
_entity.type
_entity.pdbx_description
1 polymer ?
#
loop_
_entity_poly.entity_id
_entity_poly.type
_entity_poly.pdbx_seq_one_letter_code
_entity_poly.pdbx_strand_id
1 'polypeptide(L)'
;MKFNIDNNHLIIGIFFLSLIYIFDCQKNQDIRDNVRKNKKIKKLKNFNELNKKGLIEKRYRERVENKFIEPKRDYENSRGIPVNIRTRGKEPSFQAMGFLYREETDPHYNKDDINRLMLFGRPEWAGSSKYDYYVTTAGNSDIKIPIPNEKELYDGDELEVVGFTGKFKLKLYEVSQIKYIPYL
;
A
#
# COMPACT_ATOMS: atom_id res chain seq x y z
N MET A 1 61.52 -17.51 34.94
CA MET A 1 60.46 -17.73 35.93
C MET A 1 59.78 -19.05 35.59
N LYS A 2 60.09 -20.15 36.30
CA LYS A 2 59.50 -21.47 36.04
C LYS A 2 58.10 -21.50 36.65
N PHE A 3 57.07 -21.50 35.82
CA PHE A 3 55.69 -21.67 36.28
C PHE A 3 55.49 -23.12 36.72
N ASN A 4 55.28 -23.34 38.01
CA ASN A 4 54.89 -24.64 38.55
C ASN A 4 53.38 -24.75 38.37
N ILE A 5 52.94 -25.62 37.46
CA ILE A 5 51.51 -25.83 37.19
C ILE A 5 51.05 -26.95 38.10
N ASP A 6 50.18 -26.64 39.06
CA ASP A 6 49.59 -27.64 39.93
C ASP A 6 48.65 -28.56 39.13
N ASN A 7 48.61 -29.86 39.48
CA ASN A 7 47.79 -30.86 38.79
C ASN A 7 46.30 -30.47 38.66
N ASN A 8 45.78 -29.67 39.61
CA ASN A 8 44.40 -29.17 39.57
C ASN A 8 44.14 -28.22 38.39
N HIS A 9 45.09 -27.39 38.00
CA HIS A 9 44.95 -26.49 36.85
C HIS A 9 44.94 -27.24 35.52
N LEU A 10 45.70 -28.34 35.44
CA LEU A 10 45.74 -29.20 34.26
C LEU A 10 44.41 -29.94 34.05
N ILE A 11 43.80 -30.43 35.13
CA ILE A 11 42.47 -31.07 35.10
C ILE A 11 41.39 -30.08 34.64
N ILE A 12 41.38 -28.85 35.16
CA ILE A 12 40.41 -27.81 34.76
C ILE A 12 40.56 -27.46 33.27
N GLY A 13 41.79 -27.37 32.76
CA GLY A 13 42.06 -27.12 31.34
C GLY A 13 41.51 -28.20 30.41
N ILE A 14 41.64 -29.48 30.80
CA ILE A 14 41.10 -30.61 30.03
C ILE A 14 39.57 -30.57 30.00
N PHE A 15 38.93 -30.30 31.15
CA PHE A 15 37.46 -30.17 31.20
C PHE A 15 36.97 -29.04 30.30
N PHE A 16 37.64 -27.89 30.31
CA PHE A 16 37.26 -26.75 29.47
C PHE A 16 37.36 -27.07 27.97
N LEU A 17 38.44 -27.75 27.55
CA LEU A 17 38.61 -28.21 26.17
C LEU A 17 37.53 -29.24 25.75
N SER A 18 37.14 -30.15 26.65
CA SER A 18 36.06 -31.10 26.36
C SER A 18 34.69 -30.41 26.21
N LEU A 19 34.43 -29.37 26.99
CA LEU A 19 33.20 -28.57 26.92
C LEU A 19 33.11 -27.80 25.58
N ILE A 20 34.22 -27.19 25.16
CA ILE A 20 34.32 -26.53 23.85
C ILE A 20 34.05 -27.54 22.72
N TYR A 21 34.68 -28.71 22.79
CA TYR A 21 34.49 -29.77 21.79
C TYR A 21 33.04 -30.26 21.71
N ILE A 22 32.37 -30.45 22.86
CA ILE A 22 30.95 -30.83 22.91
C ILE A 22 30.07 -29.75 22.31
N PHE A 23 30.34 -28.47 22.61
CA PHE A 23 29.57 -27.35 22.07
C PHE A 23 29.72 -27.23 20.54
N ASP A 24 30.93 -27.40 20.01
CA ASP A 24 31.19 -27.43 18.57
C ASP A 24 30.52 -28.62 17.89
N CYS A 25 30.49 -29.79 18.55
CA CYS A 25 29.76 -30.96 18.05
C CYS A 25 28.24 -30.71 17.97
N GLN A 26 27.64 -30.11 19.01
CA GLN A 26 26.20 -29.80 19.03
C GLN A 26 25.83 -28.82 17.91
N LYS A 27 26.59 -27.72 17.76
CA LYS A 27 26.38 -26.73 16.70
C LYS A 27 26.45 -27.36 15.30
N ASN A 28 27.40 -28.28 15.08
CA ASN A 28 27.53 -28.97 13.81
C ASN A 28 26.38 -29.95 13.51
N GLN A 29 25.80 -30.57 14.54
CA GLN A 29 24.60 -31.40 14.38
C GLN A 29 23.38 -30.56 13.98
N ASP A 30 23.16 -29.41 14.64
CA ASP A 30 22.06 -28.50 14.31
C ASP A 30 22.14 -27.99 12.87
N ILE A 31 23.35 -27.68 12.38
CA ILE A 31 23.57 -27.28 10.99
C ILE A 31 23.17 -28.41 10.03
N ARG A 32 23.58 -29.65 10.30
CA ARG A 32 23.27 -30.81 9.45
C ARG A 32 21.76 -31.08 9.39
N ASP A 33 21.08 -30.98 10.52
CA ASP A 33 19.63 -31.21 10.60
C ASP A 33 18.84 -30.13 9.85
N ASN A 34 19.26 -28.86 9.97
CA ASN A 34 18.69 -27.76 9.19
C ASN A 34 18.88 -27.97 7.67
N VAL A 35 20.07 -28.39 7.23
CA VAL A 35 20.33 -28.71 5.82
C VAL A 35 19.43 -29.84 5.33
N ARG A 36 19.28 -30.92 6.13
CA ARG A 36 18.42 -32.06 5.80
C ARG A 36 16.95 -31.65 5.71
N LYS A 37 16.46 -30.85 6.65
CA LYS A 37 15.09 -30.31 6.68
C LYS A 37 14.82 -29.45 5.43
N ASN A 38 15.74 -28.54 5.09
CA ASN A 38 15.64 -27.70 3.90
C ASN A 38 15.60 -28.51 2.59
N LYS A 39 16.44 -29.56 2.48
CA LYS A 39 16.42 -30.47 1.32
C LYS A 39 15.08 -31.20 1.18
N LYS A 40 14.49 -31.64 2.29
CA LYS A 40 13.17 -32.28 2.32
C LYS A 40 12.06 -31.31 1.89
N ILE A 41 12.09 -30.07 2.37
CA ILE A 41 11.14 -29.01 1.99
C ILE A 41 11.23 -28.71 0.49
N LYS A 42 12.45 -28.58 -0.05
CA LYS A 42 12.66 -28.33 -1.50
C LYS A 42 12.09 -29.47 -2.34
N LYS A 43 12.31 -30.73 -1.95
CA LYS A 43 11.76 -31.90 -2.64
C LYS A 43 10.23 -31.90 -2.63
N LEU A 44 9.60 -31.55 -1.50
CA LEU A 44 8.15 -31.47 -1.38
C LEU A 44 7.54 -30.35 -2.24
N LYS A 45 8.18 -29.17 -2.28
CA LYS A 45 7.78 -28.06 -3.16
C LYS A 45 7.80 -28.48 -4.63
N ASN A 46 8.90 -29.10 -5.08
CA ASN A 46 9.04 -29.57 -6.46
C ASN A 46 7.97 -30.62 -6.81
N PHE A 47 7.69 -31.57 -5.91
CA PHE A 47 6.66 -32.59 -6.12
C PHE A 47 5.27 -31.96 -6.25
N ASN A 48 4.94 -30.99 -5.40
CA ASN A 48 3.66 -30.28 -5.47
C ASN A 48 3.54 -29.46 -6.77
N GLU A 49 4.62 -28.84 -7.24
CA GLU A 49 4.65 -28.12 -8.52
C GLU A 49 4.45 -29.06 -9.72
N LEU A 50 5.11 -30.22 -9.74
CA LEU A 50 4.96 -31.25 -10.77
C LEU A 50 3.51 -31.77 -10.83
N ASN A 51 2.92 -32.09 -9.68
CA ASN A 51 1.52 -32.52 -9.62
C ASN A 51 0.54 -31.43 -10.07
N LYS A 52 0.80 -30.16 -9.71
CA LYS A 52 -0.01 -29.02 -10.16
C LYS A 52 0.05 -28.88 -11.68
N LYS A 53 1.24 -28.97 -12.29
CA LYS A 53 1.42 -28.92 -13.74
C LYS A 53 0.69 -30.07 -14.47
N GLY A 54 0.79 -31.29 -13.96
CA GLY A 54 0.09 -32.44 -14.53
C GLY A 54 -1.44 -32.29 -14.48
N LEU A 55 -1.96 -31.74 -13.38
CA LEU A 55 -3.40 -31.47 -13.24
C LEU A 55 -3.89 -30.40 -14.21
N ILE A 56 -3.10 -29.35 -14.43
CA ILE A 56 -3.39 -28.27 -15.38
C ILE A 56 -3.43 -28.83 -16.81
N GLU A 57 -2.40 -29.56 -17.21
CA GLU A 57 -2.31 -30.17 -18.55
C GLU A 57 -3.51 -31.07 -18.85
N LYS A 58 -3.93 -31.88 -17.87
CA LYS A 58 -5.12 -32.73 -18.00
C LYS A 58 -6.39 -31.93 -18.27
N ARG A 59 -6.60 -30.82 -17.53
CA ARG A 59 -7.76 -29.93 -17.73
C ARG A 59 -7.77 -29.24 -19.08
N TYR A 60 -6.60 -28.83 -19.59
CA TYR A 60 -6.50 -28.26 -20.93
C TYR A 60 -6.87 -29.28 -22.00
N ARG A 61 -6.38 -30.51 -21.90
CA ARG A 61 -6.73 -31.59 -22.85
C ARG A 61 -8.23 -31.89 -22.84
N GLU A 62 -8.82 -32.04 -21.67
CA GLU A 62 -10.27 -32.28 -21.53
C GLU A 62 -11.13 -31.20 -22.21
N ARG A 63 -10.72 -29.93 -22.16
CA ARG A 63 -11.41 -28.82 -22.86
C ARG A 63 -11.21 -28.82 -24.36
N VAL A 64 -10.01 -29.16 -24.84
CA VAL A 64 -9.73 -29.23 -26.27
C VAL A 64 -10.52 -30.38 -26.90
N GLU A 65 -10.62 -31.50 -26.19
CA GLU A 65 -11.31 -32.70 -26.66
C GLU A 65 -12.84 -32.58 -26.54
N ASN A 66 -13.36 -31.96 -25.47
CA ASN A 66 -14.80 -31.85 -25.23
C ASN A 66 -15.35 -30.45 -25.56
N LYS A 67 -15.84 -30.29 -26.79
CA LYS A 67 -16.46 -29.05 -27.30
C LYS A 67 -17.79 -28.65 -26.62
N PHE A 68 -18.38 -29.52 -25.80
CA PHE A 68 -19.60 -29.20 -25.05
C PHE A 68 -19.33 -28.56 -23.69
N ILE A 69 -18.07 -28.38 -23.31
CA ILE A 69 -17.70 -27.67 -22.08
C ILE A 69 -17.73 -26.16 -22.36
N GLU A 70 -18.40 -25.42 -21.49
CA GLU A 70 -18.40 -23.96 -21.54
C GLU A 70 -16.97 -23.38 -21.38
N PRO A 71 -16.62 -22.30 -22.10
CA PRO A 71 -15.32 -21.66 -21.96
C PRO A 71 -15.19 -21.04 -20.57
N LYS A 72 -14.53 -21.76 -19.64
CA LYS A 72 -14.18 -21.24 -18.32
C LYS A 72 -12.81 -20.59 -18.34
N ARG A 73 -12.72 -19.41 -17.70
CA ARG A 73 -11.42 -18.81 -17.39
C ARG A 73 -10.74 -19.63 -16.30
N ASP A 74 -9.67 -20.32 -16.67
CA ASP A 74 -8.86 -21.05 -15.70
C ASP A 74 -7.98 -20.07 -14.94
N TYR A 75 -8.35 -19.82 -13.69
CA TYR A 75 -7.44 -19.21 -12.75
C TYR A 75 -6.49 -20.29 -12.23
N GLU A 76 -5.43 -20.62 -12.99
CA GLU A 76 -4.35 -21.52 -12.54
C GLU A 76 -3.69 -21.04 -11.22
N ASN A 77 -3.93 -19.77 -10.87
CA ASN A 77 -3.40 -19.10 -9.70
C ASN A 77 -4.41 -18.12 -9.06
N SER A 78 -5.70 -18.50 -8.92
CA SER A 78 -6.68 -17.68 -8.17
C SER A 78 -6.30 -17.43 -6.71
N ARG A 79 -5.35 -18.21 -6.14
CA ARG A 79 -4.73 -17.94 -4.83
C ARG A 79 -3.63 -16.86 -4.90
N GLY A 80 -3.85 -15.78 -5.63
CA GLY A 80 -2.79 -14.77 -5.81
C GLY A 80 -3.02 -13.65 -6.79
N ILE A 81 -4.20 -13.52 -7.42
CA ILE A 81 -4.56 -12.21 -7.98
C ILE A 81 -4.89 -11.34 -6.77
N PRO A 82 -4.07 -10.33 -6.47
CA PRO A 82 -4.35 -9.50 -5.32
C PRO A 82 -5.68 -8.78 -5.58
N VAL A 83 -6.62 -8.96 -4.66
CA VAL A 83 -7.82 -8.14 -4.59
C VAL A 83 -7.44 -6.82 -3.92
N ASN A 84 -8.08 -5.72 -4.29
CA ASN A 84 -7.78 -4.38 -3.77
C ASN A 84 -6.38 -3.81 -4.16
N ILE A 85 -5.86 -4.15 -5.34
CA ILE A 85 -4.74 -3.41 -5.94
C ILE A 85 -5.24 -2.37 -6.93
N ARG A 86 -4.53 -1.25 -6.99
CA ARG A 86 -4.80 -0.17 -7.94
C ARG A 86 -4.43 -0.63 -9.35
N THR A 87 -5.43 -0.71 -10.23
CA THR A 87 -5.24 -1.03 -11.65
C THR A 87 -5.10 0.22 -12.52
N ARG A 88 -5.47 1.40 -12.00
CA ARG A 88 -5.47 2.69 -12.73
C ARG A 88 -4.29 3.61 -12.34
N GLY A 89 -3.19 3.04 -11.86
CA GLY A 89 -2.00 3.79 -11.45
C GLY A 89 -2.07 4.37 -10.04
N LYS A 90 -1.10 5.21 -9.71
CA LYS A 90 -1.00 5.94 -8.42
C LYS A 90 -2.02 7.08 -8.40
N GLU A 91 -2.66 7.34 -7.27
CA GLU A 91 -3.52 8.53 -7.19
C GLU A 91 -2.71 9.81 -7.31
N PRO A 92 -3.27 10.83 -7.97
CA PRO A 92 -2.68 12.15 -7.96
C PRO A 92 -2.66 12.73 -6.54
N SER A 93 -1.70 13.61 -6.31
CA SER A 93 -1.67 14.44 -5.11
C SER A 93 -2.76 15.51 -5.17
N PHE A 94 -3.28 15.90 -4.01
CA PHE A 94 -4.15 17.07 -3.91
C PHE A 94 -3.41 18.34 -4.32
N GLN A 95 -4.11 19.21 -5.02
CA GLN A 95 -3.63 20.51 -5.46
C GLN A 95 -4.58 21.60 -4.99
N ALA A 96 -4.07 22.79 -4.75
CA ALA A 96 -4.90 23.95 -4.43
C ALA A 96 -5.69 24.34 -5.69
N MET A 97 -7.02 24.27 -5.62
CA MET A 97 -7.91 24.55 -6.75
C MET A 97 -8.62 25.88 -6.61
N GLY A 98 -8.70 26.43 -5.40
CA GLY A 98 -9.37 27.70 -5.18
C GLY A 98 -9.61 27.98 -3.70
N PHE A 99 -10.66 28.74 -3.42
CA PHE A 99 -11.09 29.05 -2.07
C PHE A 99 -12.61 29.22 -2.01
N LEU A 100 -13.15 28.96 -0.83
CA LEU A 100 -14.52 29.22 -0.45
C LEU A 100 -14.56 30.52 0.34
N TYR A 101 -15.58 31.33 0.10
CA TYR A 101 -15.75 32.59 0.80
C TYR A 101 -17.22 32.91 1.08
N ARG A 102 -17.43 33.74 2.09
CA ARG A 102 -18.71 34.43 2.34
C ARG A 102 -18.56 35.89 2.00
N GLU A 103 -19.58 36.45 1.38
CA GLU A 103 -19.68 37.88 1.14
C GLU A 103 -20.18 38.58 2.40
N GLU A 104 -19.81 39.85 2.59
CA GLU A 104 -20.25 40.64 3.76
C GLU A 104 -21.78 40.80 3.83
N THR A 105 -22.46 40.63 2.69
CA THR A 105 -23.91 40.66 2.58
C THR A 105 -24.59 39.36 3.02
N ASP A 106 -23.84 38.28 3.27
CA ASP A 106 -24.38 37.01 3.73
C ASP A 106 -24.84 37.10 5.20
N PRO A 107 -26.04 36.63 5.56
CA PRO A 107 -26.53 36.66 6.94
C PRO A 107 -25.66 35.87 7.93
N HIS A 108 -24.83 34.93 7.44
CA HIS A 108 -23.90 34.13 8.23
C HIS A 108 -22.45 34.64 8.15
N TYR A 109 -22.24 35.83 7.57
CA TYR A 109 -20.94 36.50 7.62
C TYR A 109 -20.70 37.07 9.02
N ASN A 110 -19.55 36.74 9.59
CA ASN A 110 -19.12 37.32 10.86
C ASN A 110 -17.64 37.71 10.76
N LYS A 111 -17.33 38.99 10.97
CA LYS A 111 -15.98 39.54 10.86
C LYS A 111 -14.95 38.83 11.76
N ASP A 112 -15.40 38.30 12.90
CA ASP A 112 -14.54 37.62 13.88
C ASP A 112 -14.44 36.10 13.62
N ASP A 113 -15.21 35.57 12.67
CA ASP A 113 -15.23 34.14 12.31
C ASP A 113 -14.49 33.87 10.98
N ILE A 114 -14.30 32.59 10.67
CA ILE A 114 -13.62 32.14 9.46
C ILE A 114 -14.57 32.26 8.26
N ASN A 115 -14.43 33.36 7.52
CA ASN A 115 -15.20 33.58 6.27
C ASN A 115 -14.51 33.09 5.00
N ARG A 116 -13.28 32.54 5.10
CA ARG A 116 -12.52 32.02 3.96
C ARG A 116 -11.84 30.70 4.27
N LEU A 117 -12.03 29.73 3.38
CA LEU A 117 -11.43 28.40 3.45
C LEU A 117 -10.71 28.08 2.14
N MET A 118 -9.53 27.47 2.21
CA MET A 118 -8.82 27.04 1.01
C MET A 118 -9.39 25.71 0.50
N LEU A 119 -9.65 25.61 -0.80
CA LEU A 119 -10.13 24.39 -1.45
C LEU A 119 -8.98 23.65 -2.11
N PHE A 120 -8.87 22.37 -1.78
CA PHE A 120 -7.97 21.44 -2.43
C PHE A 120 -8.76 20.34 -3.11
N GLY A 121 -8.26 19.89 -4.26
CA GLY A 121 -8.89 18.82 -5.02
C GLY A 121 -7.90 17.94 -5.76
N ARG A 122 -8.36 16.75 -6.14
CA ARG A 122 -7.70 15.81 -7.05
C ARG A 122 -8.75 14.92 -7.71
N PRO A 123 -8.49 14.33 -8.89
CA PRO A 123 -9.35 13.27 -9.39
C PRO A 123 -9.17 12.00 -8.54
N GLU A 124 -10.26 11.25 -8.36
CA GLU A 124 -10.33 10.03 -7.52
C GLU A 124 -9.30 8.97 -7.95
N TRP A 125 -9.04 8.89 -9.25
CA TRP A 125 -7.95 8.13 -9.87
C TRP A 125 -7.51 8.83 -11.16
N ALA A 126 -6.37 8.42 -11.73
CA ALA A 126 -5.90 8.96 -13.00
C ALA A 126 -6.94 8.77 -14.13
N GLY A 127 -7.38 9.87 -14.73
CA GLY A 127 -8.43 9.87 -15.76
C GLY A 127 -9.86 9.70 -15.24
N SER A 128 -10.12 9.90 -13.95
CA SER A 128 -11.48 9.99 -13.42
C SER A 128 -12.13 11.33 -13.79
N SER A 129 -13.44 11.32 -14.02
CA SER A 129 -14.29 12.51 -14.04
C SER A 129 -14.79 12.89 -12.64
N LYS A 130 -14.53 12.04 -11.63
CA LYS A 130 -14.87 12.29 -10.23
C LYS A 130 -13.68 12.87 -9.50
N TYR A 131 -13.95 13.79 -8.58
CA TYR A 131 -12.95 14.50 -7.81
C TYR A 131 -13.20 14.35 -6.32
N ASP A 132 -12.11 14.16 -5.58
CA ASP A 132 -12.07 14.29 -4.13
C ASP A 132 -11.73 15.73 -3.77
N TYR A 133 -12.50 16.32 -2.85
CA TYR A 133 -12.27 17.67 -2.36
C TYR A 133 -12.13 17.70 -0.85
N TYR A 134 -11.26 18.58 -0.35
CA TYR A 134 -11.26 18.96 1.04
C TYR A 134 -10.95 20.44 1.19
N VAL A 135 -11.33 20.99 2.33
CA VAL A 135 -11.03 22.36 2.70
C VAL A 135 -10.17 22.44 3.94
N THR A 136 -9.42 23.53 4.04
CA THR A 136 -8.61 23.86 5.21
C THR A 136 -8.80 25.32 5.57
N THR A 137 -8.67 25.63 6.86
CA THR A 137 -8.70 27.01 7.35
C THR A 137 -7.35 27.68 7.10
N ALA A 138 -7.34 28.95 6.72
CA ALA A 138 -6.12 29.71 6.41
C ALA A 138 -5.07 29.74 7.55
N GLY A 139 -5.49 29.58 8.80
CA GLY A 139 -4.60 29.55 9.98
C GLY A 139 -4.18 28.15 10.44
N ASN A 140 -4.77 27.08 9.88
CA ASN A 140 -4.47 25.72 10.32
C ASN A 140 -4.62 24.72 9.16
N SER A 141 -3.51 24.39 8.51
CA SER A 141 -3.43 23.43 7.40
C SER A 141 -3.58 21.96 7.82
N ASP A 142 -3.55 21.67 9.12
CA ASP A 142 -3.55 20.29 9.61
C ASP A 142 -4.96 19.70 9.64
N ILE A 143 -5.98 20.56 9.73
CA ILE A 143 -7.39 20.15 9.76
C ILE A 143 -7.94 20.13 8.34
N LYS A 144 -8.21 18.92 7.83
CA LYS A 144 -8.81 18.69 6.51
C LYS A 144 -10.26 18.29 6.67
N ILE A 145 -11.16 19.10 6.13
CA ILE A 145 -12.59 18.83 6.15
C ILE A 145 -13.00 18.35 4.76
N PRO A 146 -13.44 17.08 4.60
CA PRO A 146 -13.84 16.57 3.29
C PRO A 146 -15.13 17.24 2.84
N ILE A 147 -15.22 17.55 1.54
CA ILE A 147 -16.47 17.96 0.91
C ILE A 147 -17.06 16.73 0.21
N PRO A 148 -18.20 16.20 0.68
CA PRO A 148 -18.88 15.14 -0.03
C PRO A 148 -19.45 15.72 -1.32
N ASN A 149 -18.87 15.36 -2.47
CA ASN A 149 -19.45 15.69 -3.75
C ASN A 149 -19.39 14.49 -4.70
N GLU A 150 -20.47 14.30 -5.45
CA GLU A 150 -20.56 13.27 -6.49
C GLU A 150 -20.09 13.78 -7.85
N LYS A 151 -19.96 15.10 -8.00
CA LYS A 151 -19.65 15.79 -9.26
C LYS A 151 -18.45 16.72 -9.11
N GLU A 152 -17.91 17.16 -10.24
CA GLU A 152 -16.90 18.22 -10.29
C GLU A 152 -17.51 19.56 -9.85
N LEU A 153 -16.71 20.37 -9.16
CA LEU A 153 -17.12 21.69 -8.68
C LEU A 153 -16.82 22.75 -9.73
N TYR A 154 -17.73 23.72 -9.88
CA TYR A 154 -17.60 24.83 -10.81
C TYR A 154 -17.51 26.17 -10.08
N ASP A 155 -16.97 27.17 -10.78
CA ASP A 155 -16.87 28.53 -10.23
C ASP A 155 -18.26 29.08 -9.92
N GLY A 156 -18.44 29.62 -8.70
CA GLY A 156 -19.72 30.13 -8.22
C GLY A 156 -20.62 29.13 -7.50
N ASP A 157 -20.23 27.85 -7.41
CA ASP A 157 -21.01 26.85 -6.65
C ASP A 157 -21.11 27.22 -5.16
N GLU A 158 -22.26 26.92 -4.55
CA GLU A 158 -22.48 27.12 -3.11
C GLU A 158 -22.36 25.80 -2.34
N LEU A 159 -21.41 25.74 -1.41
CA LEU A 159 -21.10 24.52 -0.65
C LEU A 159 -21.35 24.72 0.84
N GLU A 160 -21.96 23.73 1.47
CA GLU A 160 -22.07 23.64 2.92
C GLU A 160 -20.87 22.84 3.46
N VAL A 161 -20.17 23.43 4.43
CA VAL A 161 -18.99 22.80 5.04
C VAL A 161 -19.35 22.37 6.44
N VAL A 162 -19.14 21.08 6.72
CA VAL A 162 -19.41 20.50 8.03
C VAL A 162 -18.63 21.27 9.11
N GLY A 163 -19.35 21.71 10.15
CA GLY A 163 -18.79 22.50 11.25
C GLY A 163 -18.90 24.01 11.08
N PHE A 164 -19.37 24.50 9.93
CA PHE A 164 -19.66 25.91 9.69
C PHE A 164 -21.15 26.12 9.41
N THR A 165 -21.73 27.18 9.96
CA THR A 165 -23.14 27.51 9.73
C THR A 165 -23.30 28.31 8.44
N GLY A 166 -24.13 27.85 7.51
CA GLY A 166 -24.39 28.55 6.25
C GLY A 166 -23.49 28.09 5.10
N LYS A 167 -23.84 28.54 3.89
CA LYS A 167 -23.13 28.15 2.67
C LYS A 167 -21.93 29.04 2.41
N PHE A 168 -21.00 28.56 1.60
CA PHE A 168 -19.89 29.33 1.07
C PHE A 168 -19.95 29.33 -0.44
N LYS A 169 -19.64 30.48 -1.05
CA LYS A 169 -19.46 30.59 -2.50
C LYS A 169 -18.06 30.12 -2.88
N LEU A 170 -17.97 29.31 -3.93
CA LEU A 170 -16.72 28.80 -4.45
C LEU A 170 -16.12 29.78 -5.46
N LYS A 171 -14.83 30.08 -5.30
CA LYS A 171 -13.99 30.69 -6.32
C LYS A 171 -12.85 29.75 -6.70
N LEU A 172 -12.83 29.29 -7.95
CA LEU A 172 -11.74 28.48 -8.50
C LEU A 172 -10.61 29.36 -9.02
N TYR A 173 -9.37 28.87 -8.93
CA TYR A 173 -8.23 29.49 -9.59
C TYR A 173 -8.31 29.24 -11.09
N GLU A 174 -8.14 30.29 -11.88
CA GLU A 174 -8.04 30.17 -13.32
C GLU A 174 -6.75 29.42 -13.67
N VAL A 175 -6.89 28.23 -14.25
CA VAL A 175 -5.75 27.44 -14.70
C VAL A 175 -5.27 28.01 -16.03
N SER A 176 -4.53 29.14 -16.00
CA SER A 176 -4.05 29.83 -17.21
C SER A 176 -2.83 29.20 -17.87
N GLN A 177 -2.42 28.00 -17.44
CA GLN A 177 -1.21 27.37 -17.95
C GLN A 177 -1.49 26.57 -19.22
N ILE A 178 -0.95 27.05 -20.34
CA ILE A 178 -0.79 26.29 -21.58
C ILE A 178 -0.06 24.99 -21.24
N LYS A 179 -0.73 23.84 -21.39
CA LYS A 179 -0.10 22.53 -21.20
C LYS A 179 0.61 22.12 -22.47
N TYR A 180 1.92 21.91 -22.39
CA TYR A 180 2.71 21.34 -23.47
C TYR A 180 2.21 19.93 -23.80
N ILE A 181 1.85 19.68 -25.06
CA ILE A 181 1.55 18.35 -25.59
C ILE A 181 2.81 17.86 -26.31
N PRO A 182 3.59 16.93 -25.72
CA PRO A 182 4.92 16.59 -26.22
C PRO A 182 4.97 15.87 -27.57
N TYR A 183 3.85 15.43 -28.15
CA TYR A 183 3.81 14.83 -29.48
C TYR A 183 2.41 14.94 -30.11
N LEU A 184 2.38 15.15 -31.43
CA LEU A 184 1.21 15.09 -32.31
C LEU A 184 1.37 13.91 -33.29
#